data_AF-A0A822B8Q8-F1
#
_entry.id   AF-A0A822B8Q8-F1
#
_cell.length_a   1.000
_cell.length_b   1.000
_cell.length_c   1.000
_cell.angle_alpha   90.00
_cell.angle_beta   90.00
_cell.angle_gamma   90.00
#
_symmetry.space_group_name_H-M   'P 1'
#
loop_
_entity.id
_entity.type
_entity.pdbx_description
1 polymer ?
#
loop_
_entity_poly.entity_id
_entity_poly.type
_entity_poly.pdbx_seq_one_letter_code
_entity_poly.pdbx_strand_id
1 'polypeptide(L)'
;KSDSHAINSEDSSQSKENIETNFSLNQFYLDKFLLILSSLLEHHKCLFDENELILLKKFQALSASSQIIFVRLLMRRCKWLRRSTINYEISDVTNDNDSLNPLVQIGLLQDISSLDNLDAGLRLLTSDEMRDFSKRFHCQSKTNKSKKTSIENLKNLT
;
A
#
# COMPACT_ATOMS: atom_id res chain seq x y z
N LYS A 1 -45.51 18.97 30.15
CA LYS A 1 -44.36 19.82 29.78
C LYS A 1 -43.38 18.91 29.09
N SER A 2 -43.19 19.17 27.80
CA SER A 2 -42.39 18.42 26.85
C SER A 2 -40.91 18.70 27.10
N ASP A 3 -40.05 17.68 27.04
CA ASP A 3 -38.62 17.86 26.80
C ASP A 3 -38.18 16.88 25.69
N SER A 4 -37.82 17.48 24.57
CA SER A 4 -37.38 16.85 23.34
C SER A 4 -35.90 16.48 23.46
N HIS A 5 -35.57 15.20 23.27
CA HIS A 5 -34.20 14.74 23.06
C HIS A 5 -33.78 15.05 21.61
N ALA A 6 -32.95 16.09 21.42
CA ALA A 6 -32.22 16.31 20.18
C ALA A 6 -30.87 15.59 20.29
N ILE A 7 -30.68 14.52 19.51
CA ILE A 7 -29.38 13.84 19.37
C ILE A 7 -28.70 14.41 18.12
N ASN A 8 -27.54 15.01 18.37
CA ASN A 8 -26.47 15.56 17.51
C ASN A 8 -26.44 15.14 16.03
N SER A 9 -26.36 16.15 15.15
CA SER A 9 -26.25 16.06 13.68
C SER A 9 -24.95 16.65 13.11
N GLU A 10 -23.88 16.80 13.91
CA GLU A 10 -22.70 17.60 13.53
C GLU A 10 -21.43 16.81 13.14
N ASP A 11 -21.39 15.49 13.26
CA ASP A 11 -20.17 14.67 13.03
C ASP A 11 -19.96 14.21 11.56
N SER A 12 -20.94 14.47 10.68
CA SER A 12 -20.98 13.93 9.32
C SER A 12 -20.30 14.81 8.26
N SER A 13 -19.97 16.06 8.61
CA SER A 13 -19.56 17.08 7.63
C SER A 13 -18.03 17.15 7.49
N GLN A 14 -17.29 16.94 8.58
CA GLN A 14 -15.82 17.07 8.61
C GLN A 14 -15.10 15.84 8.02
N SER A 15 -15.72 14.67 8.08
CA SER A 15 -15.24 13.45 7.44
C SER A 15 -15.36 13.52 5.91
N LYS A 16 -16.46 14.08 5.40
CA LYS A 16 -16.71 14.21 3.95
C LYS A 16 -15.76 15.19 3.27
N GLU A 17 -15.52 16.35 3.86
CA GLU A 17 -14.63 17.38 3.30
C GLU A 17 -13.17 16.89 3.21
N ASN A 18 -12.71 16.11 4.21
CA ASN A 18 -11.38 15.48 4.18
C ASN A 18 -11.28 14.38 3.11
N ILE A 19 -12.34 13.59 2.89
CA ILE A 19 -12.34 12.55 1.86
C ILE A 19 -12.32 13.16 0.45
N GLU A 20 -13.10 14.21 0.21
CA GLU A 20 -13.19 14.89 -1.08
C GLU A 20 -11.87 15.58 -1.46
N THR A 21 -11.22 16.24 -0.49
CA THR A 21 -9.89 16.84 -0.69
C THR A 21 -8.81 15.78 -0.95
N ASN A 22 -8.81 14.67 -0.20
CA ASN A 22 -7.86 13.57 -0.43
C ASN A 22 -8.07 12.88 -1.78
N PHE A 23 -9.32 12.69 -2.20
CA PHE A 23 -9.66 12.16 -3.52
C PHE A 23 -9.18 13.08 -4.64
N SER A 24 -9.41 14.38 -4.52
CA SER A 24 -8.92 15.39 -5.47
C SER A 24 -7.39 15.36 -5.60
N LEU A 25 -6.68 15.21 -4.48
CA LEU A 25 -5.22 15.03 -4.49
C LEU A 25 -4.79 13.70 -5.12
N ASN A 26 -5.47 12.59 -4.82
CA ASN A 26 -5.20 11.28 -5.41
C ASN A 26 -5.32 11.33 -6.94
N GLN A 27 -6.39 11.93 -7.44
CA GLN A 27 -6.65 12.09 -8.87
C GLN A 27 -5.57 12.96 -9.51
N PHE A 28 -5.21 14.09 -8.88
CA PHE A 28 -4.15 14.96 -9.36
C PHE A 28 -2.80 14.25 -9.54
N TYR A 29 -2.41 13.37 -8.61
CA TYR A 29 -1.17 12.60 -8.76
C TYR A 29 -1.26 11.56 -9.89
N LEU A 30 -2.42 10.91 -10.04
CA LEU A 30 -2.64 9.99 -11.15
C LEU A 30 -2.57 10.73 -12.50
N ASP A 31 -3.25 11.87 -12.64
CA ASP A 31 -3.28 12.66 -13.87
C ASP A 31 -1.87 13.10 -14.27
N LYS A 32 -1.06 13.54 -13.30
CA LYS A 32 0.35 13.88 -13.55
C LYS A 32 1.18 12.70 -13.98
N PHE A 33 0.99 11.54 -13.35
CA PHE A 33 1.69 10.32 -13.73
C PHE A 33 1.33 9.91 -15.17
N LEU A 34 0.04 9.94 -15.52
CA LEU A 34 -0.44 9.61 -16.86
C LEU A 34 0.07 10.59 -17.91
N LEU A 35 0.14 11.90 -17.60
CA LEU A 35 0.71 12.91 -18.49
C LEU A 35 2.20 12.68 -18.76
N ILE A 36 2.97 12.34 -17.73
CA ILE A 36 4.39 12.02 -17.89
C ILE A 36 4.54 10.75 -18.73
N LEU A 37 3.74 9.73 -18.45
CA LEU A 37 3.79 8.46 -19.15
C LEU A 37 3.41 8.61 -20.63
N SER A 38 2.38 9.40 -20.95
CA SER A 38 1.97 9.64 -22.34
C SER A 38 3.06 10.38 -23.12
N SER A 39 3.64 11.43 -22.55
CA SER A 39 4.75 12.18 -23.16
C SER A 39 5.97 11.29 -23.40
N LEU A 40 6.29 10.41 -22.45
CA LEU A 40 7.40 9.46 -22.57
C LEU A 40 7.15 8.43 -23.69
N LEU A 41 5.91 7.94 -23.81
CA LEU A 41 5.51 7.01 -24.88
C LEU A 41 5.42 7.66 -26.26
N GLU A 42 5.19 8.97 -26.32
CA GLU A 42 5.15 9.72 -27.58
C GLU A 42 6.57 9.96 -28.12
N HIS A 43 7.50 10.41 -27.26
CA HIS A 43 8.84 10.82 -27.70
C HIS A 43 9.89 9.72 -27.59
N HIS A 44 9.72 8.77 -26.67
CA HIS A 44 10.77 7.83 -26.28
C HIS A 44 10.28 6.38 -26.24
N LYS A 45 9.29 6.03 -27.08
CA LYS A 45 8.76 4.66 -27.18
C LYS A 45 9.83 3.61 -27.44
N CYS A 46 10.89 3.98 -28.17
CA CYS A 46 12.01 3.09 -28.50
C CYS A 46 12.87 2.67 -27.30
N LEU A 47 12.70 3.32 -26.13
CA LEU A 47 13.38 2.93 -24.90
C LEU A 47 12.71 1.75 -24.18
N PHE A 48 11.51 1.37 -24.59
CA PHE A 48 10.74 0.29 -23.98
C PHE A 48 10.77 -0.96 -24.84
N ASP A 49 10.86 -2.12 -24.20
CA ASP A 49 10.64 -3.40 -24.86
C ASP A 49 9.15 -3.70 -25.06
N GLU A 50 8.85 -4.74 -25.83
CA GLU A 50 7.46 -5.12 -26.13
C GLU A 50 6.68 -5.53 -24.87
N ASN A 51 7.32 -6.17 -23.90
CA ASN A 51 6.69 -6.63 -22.67
C ASN A 51 6.33 -5.45 -21.76
N GLU A 52 7.22 -4.45 -21.66
CA GLU A 52 7.00 -3.21 -20.94
C GLU A 52 5.85 -2.42 -21.56
N LEU A 53 5.78 -2.31 -22.89
CA LEU A 53 4.65 -1.67 -23.59
C LEU A 53 3.33 -2.41 -23.35
N ILE A 54 3.35 -3.75 -23.32
CA ILE A 54 2.16 -4.55 -22.97
C ILE A 54 1.75 -4.30 -21.52
N LEU A 55 2.71 -4.24 -20.60
CA LEU A 55 2.46 -3.97 -19.17
C LEU A 55 1.83 -2.58 -18.97
N LEU A 56 2.34 -1.56 -19.66
CA LEU A 56 1.78 -0.20 -19.60
C LEU A 56 0.35 -0.14 -20.16
N LYS A 57 0.04 -0.88 -21.23
CA LYS A 57 -1.33 -1.00 -21.73
C LYS A 57 -2.25 -1.70 -20.72
N LYS A 58 -1.78 -2.79 -20.09
CA LYS A 58 -2.52 -3.48 -19.03
C LYS A 58 -2.80 -2.55 -17.85
N PHE A 59 -1.82 -1.73 -17.45
CA PHE A 59 -1.99 -0.72 -16.42
C PHE A 59 -3.08 0.30 -16.77
N GLN A 60 -3.05 0.88 -17.97
CA GLN A 60 -4.04 1.85 -18.43
C GLN A 60 -5.46 1.28 -18.51
N ALA A 61 -5.60 -0.04 -18.69
CA ALA A 61 -6.89 -0.73 -18.72
C ALA A 61 -7.49 -1.02 -17.32
N LEU A 62 -6.75 -0.77 -16.24
CA LEU A 62 -7.23 -0.97 -14.87
C LEU A 62 -8.25 0.09 -14.45
N SER A 63 -9.02 -0.21 -13.40
CA SER A 63 -9.90 0.77 -12.76
C SER A 63 -9.12 1.96 -12.21
N ALA A 64 -9.76 3.14 -12.15
CA ALA A 64 -9.17 4.34 -11.57
C ALA A 64 -8.64 4.10 -10.15
N SER A 65 -9.39 3.38 -9.31
CA SER A 65 -8.96 3.00 -7.95
C SER A 65 -7.66 2.20 -7.94
N SER A 66 -7.51 1.21 -8.84
CA SER A 66 -6.29 0.40 -8.95
C SER A 66 -5.11 1.25 -9.45
N GLN A 67 -5.34 2.14 -10.42
CA GLN A 67 -4.30 3.03 -10.92
C GLN A 67 -3.83 4.02 -9.84
N ILE A 68 -4.76 4.62 -9.08
CA ILE A 68 -4.46 5.52 -7.96
C ILE A 68 -3.62 4.81 -6.91
N ILE A 69 -4.01 3.60 -6.49
CA ILE A 69 -3.26 2.83 -5.49
C ILE A 69 -1.85 2.55 -5.97
N PHE A 70 -1.69 2.12 -7.23
CA PHE A 70 -0.38 1.88 -7.79
C PHE A 70 0.52 3.13 -7.74
N VAL A 71 0.01 4.28 -8.19
CA VAL A 71 0.76 5.54 -8.15
C VAL A 71 1.11 5.93 -6.71
N ARG A 72 0.19 5.77 -5.76
CA ARG A 72 0.44 6.03 -4.33
C ARG A 72 1.51 5.11 -3.74
N LEU A 73 1.53 3.85 -4.13
CA LEU A 73 2.55 2.90 -3.70
C LEU A 73 3.92 3.24 -4.30
N LEU A 74 3.96 3.60 -5.58
CA LEU A 74 5.17 4.00 -6.31
C LEU A 74 5.85 5.22 -5.67
N MET A 75 5.06 6.21 -5.27
CA MET A 75 5.56 7.44 -4.64
C MET A 75 6.07 7.24 -3.21
N ARG A 76 5.64 6.17 -2.51
CA ARG A 76 5.92 6.00 -1.08
C ARG A 76 7.38 5.58 -0.86
N ARG A 77 7.68 4.31 -1.14
CA ARG A 77 9.01 3.63 -1.16
C ARG A 77 8.76 2.17 -1.56
N CYS A 78 9.55 1.63 -2.49
CA CYS A 78 9.48 0.22 -2.87
C CYS A 78 9.97 -0.68 -1.73
N LYS A 79 9.04 -1.17 -0.91
CA LYS A 79 9.29 -2.12 0.17
C LYS A 79 8.06 -2.98 0.37
N TRP A 80 8.24 -4.12 1.01
CA TRP A 80 7.12 -4.91 1.49
C TRP A 80 6.28 -4.10 2.49
N LEU A 81 4.97 -4.09 2.26
CA LEU A 81 3.99 -3.40 3.08
C LEU A 81 2.96 -4.42 3.57
N ARG A 82 2.47 -4.26 4.80
CA ARG A 82 1.30 -5.00 5.25
C ARG A 82 0.06 -4.44 4.56
N ARG A 83 -0.87 -5.32 4.18
CA ARG A 83 -2.17 -4.89 3.64
C ARG A 83 -2.88 -3.90 4.57
N SER A 84 -2.84 -4.13 5.89
CA SER A 84 -3.42 -3.22 6.90
C SER A 84 -2.76 -1.83 6.97
N THR A 85 -1.58 -1.65 6.39
CA THR A 85 -0.87 -0.35 6.35
C THR A 85 -1.03 0.39 5.02
N ILE A 86 -1.78 -0.21 4.10
CA ILE A 86 -2.17 0.35 2.81
C ILE A 86 -3.61 0.83 2.99
N ASN A 87 -3.79 1.90 3.76
CA ASN A 87 -5.07 2.57 3.93
C ASN A 87 -4.99 3.93 3.24
N TYR A 88 -5.35 3.96 1.96
CA TYR A 88 -5.51 5.21 1.23
C TYR A 88 -7.00 5.49 1.22
N GLU A 89 -7.40 6.62 1.82
CA GLU A 89 -8.77 7.12 1.71
C GLU A 89 -9.01 7.49 0.24
N ILE A 90 -9.48 6.52 -0.52
CA ILE A 90 -9.89 6.65 -1.91
C ILE A 90 -11.41 6.54 -1.82
N SER A 91 -12.08 7.69 -1.92
CA SER A 91 -13.53 7.95 -2.06
C SER A 91 -14.52 6.76 -2.05
N ASP A 92 -15.73 7.03 -1.53
CA ASP A 92 -16.95 6.19 -1.38
C ASP A 92 -17.32 5.19 -2.50
N VAL A 93 -16.67 5.23 -3.67
CA VAL A 93 -17.01 4.39 -4.83
C VAL A 93 -16.46 2.97 -4.74
N THR A 94 -15.46 2.70 -3.91
CA THR A 94 -15.00 1.32 -3.76
C THR A 94 -14.58 0.98 -2.33
N ASN A 95 -15.48 0.30 -1.64
CA ASN A 95 -15.18 -0.69 -0.61
C ASN A 95 -14.38 -1.90 -1.17
N ASP A 96 -13.71 -1.73 -2.33
CA ASP A 96 -12.82 -2.72 -2.93
C ASP A 96 -11.52 -2.72 -2.15
N ASN A 97 -11.57 -3.43 -1.03
CA ASN A 97 -10.39 -4.09 -0.47
C ASN A 97 -9.58 -4.85 -1.55
N ASP A 98 -10.14 -5.08 -2.75
CA ASP A 98 -9.55 -5.83 -3.86
C ASP A 98 -8.90 -5.02 -4.98
N SER A 99 -8.82 -3.68 -4.91
CA SER A 99 -8.09 -2.89 -5.95
C SER A 99 -6.59 -3.22 -6.06
N LEU A 100 -6.03 -3.97 -5.10
CA LEU A 100 -4.67 -4.52 -5.16
C LEU A 100 -4.57 -5.80 -6.01
N ASN A 101 -5.63 -6.61 -6.09
CA ASN A 101 -5.57 -7.92 -6.74
C ASN A 101 -5.34 -7.80 -8.26
N PRO A 102 -5.99 -6.87 -9.01
CA PRO A 102 -5.70 -6.66 -10.42
C PRO A 102 -4.23 -6.30 -10.67
N LEU A 103 -3.61 -5.52 -9.77
CA LEU A 103 -2.21 -5.11 -9.88
C LEU A 103 -1.26 -6.30 -9.71
N VAL A 104 -1.58 -7.26 -8.83
CA VAL A 104 -0.82 -8.51 -8.69
C VAL A 104 -1.01 -9.38 -9.92
N GLN A 105 -2.25 -9.51 -10.43
CA GLN A 105 -2.56 -10.33 -11.61
C GLN A 105 -1.82 -9.88 -12.87
N ILE A 106 -1.65 -8.58 -13.07
CA ILE A 106 -0.92 -8.06 -14.24
C ILE A 106 0.60 -7.97 -14.00
N GLY A 107 1.09 -8.30 -12.81
CA GLY A 107 2.51 -8.32 -12.46
C GLY A 107 3.12 -6.99 -12.05
N LEU A 108 2.31 -5.97 -11.72
CA LEU A 108 2.81 -4.70 -11.19
C LEU A 108 3.14 -4.74 -9.70
N LEU A 109 2.48 -5.62 -8.95
CA LEU A 109 2.75 -5.86 -7.54
C LEU A 109 3.10 -7.33 -7.30
N GLN A 110 3.95 -7.56 -6.30
CA GLN A 110 4.22 -8.87 -5.75
C GLN A 110 3.46 -9.06 -4.44
N ASP A 111 3.00 -10.27 -4.19
CA ASP A 111 2.36 -10.65 -2.93
C ASP A 111 3.32 -11.45 -2.03
N ILE A 112 2.81 -11.88 -0.88
CA ILE A 112 3.60 -12.63 0.10
C ILE A 112 4.16 -13.95 -0.43
N SER A 113 3.61 -14.52 -1.51
CA SER A 113 4.14 -15.76 -2.11
C SER A 113 5.52 -15.54 -2.74
N SER A 114 5.83 -14.31 -3.15
CA SER A 114 7.12 -13.92 -3.72
C SER A 114 8.13 -13.44 -2.67
N LEU A 115 7.75 -13.47 -1.38
CA LEU A 115 8.63 -13.07 -0.28
C LEU A 115 9.59 -14.22 0.07
N ASP A 116 10.76 -14.21 -0.54
CA ASP A 116 11.82 -15.24 -0.37
C ASP A 116 12.80 -14.93 0.77
N ASN A 117 12.87 -13.67 1.22
CA ASN A 117 13.85 -13.21 2.18
C ASN A 117 13.30 -13.15 3.61
N LEU A 118 13.86 -13.96 4.51
CA LEU A 118 13.51 -13.97 5.94
C LEU A 118 13.66 -12.60 6.60
N ASP A 119 14.71 -11.82 6.27
CA ASP A 119 14.88 -10.46 6.81
C ASP A 119 13.71 -9.55 6.43
N ALA A 120 13.27 -9.63 5.18
CA ALA A 120 12.14 -8.86 4.68
C ALA A 120 10.85 -9.27 5.40
N GLY A 121 10.64 -10.57 5.63
CA GLY A 121 9.51 -11.08 6.43
C GLY A 121 9.55 -10.63 7.89
N LEU A 122 10.69 -10.71 8.56
CA LEU A 122 10.83 -10.26 9.95
C LEU A 122 10.64 -8.74 10.09
N ARG A 123 11.05 -7.96 9.08
CA ARG A 123 10.76 -6.51 9.04
C ARG A 123 9.28 -6.20 8.92
N LEU A 124 8.49 -7.10 8.33
CA LEU A 124 7.05 -6.92 8.27
C LEU A 124 6.38 -7.10 9.64
N LEU A 125 6.88 -7.95 10.54
CA LEU A 125 6.25 -8.27 11.84
C LEU A 125 5.92 -7.04 12.71
N THR A 126 4.83 -7.02 13.46
CA THR A 126 4.66 -5.99 14.51
C THR A 126 5.62 -6.25 15.68
N SER A 127 5.74 -5.30 16.60
CA SER A 127 6.55 -5.50 17.82
C SER A 127 6.04 -6.68 18.67
N ASP A 128 4.72 -6.86 18.72
CA ASP A 128 4.10 -7.95 19.48
C ASP A 128 4.29 -9.30 18.80
N GLU A 129 4.05 -9.39 17.49
CA GLU A 129 4.31 -10.61 16.71
C GLU A 129 5.79 -10.99 16.73
N MET A 130 6.70 -10.02 16.68
CA MET A 130 8.14 -10.28 16.77
C MET A 130 8.52 -10.85 18.15
N ARG A 131 7.88 -10.38 19.22
CA ARG A 131 8.07 -10.90 20.57
C ARG A 131 7.58 -12.34 20.67
N ASP A 132 6.40 -12.63 20.14
CA ASP A 132 5.83 -13.98 20.17
C ASP A 132 6.61 -14.96 19.28
N PHE A 133 7.07 -14.50 18.12
CA PHE A 133 8.00 -15.23 17.26
C PHE A 133 9.29 -15.57 18.03
N SER A 134 9.93 -14.57 18.65
CA SER A 134 11.17 -14.78 19.42
C SER A 134 10.97 -15.75 20.60
N LYS A 135 9.80 -15.73 21.25
CA LYS A 135 9.45 -16.70 22.31
C LYS A 135 9.39 -18.12 21.78
N ARG A 136 8.71 -18.31 20.64
CA ARG A 136 8.48 -19.62 20.02
C ARG A 136 9.77 -20.29 19.54
N PHE A 137 10.75 -19.49 19.10
CA PHE A 137 12.06 -19.98 18.65
C PHE A 137 13.14 -19.92 19.74
N HIS A 138 12.78 -19.68 21.00
CA HIS A 138 13.71 -19.59 22.14
C HIS A 138 14.86 -18.56 21.97
N CYS A 139 14.72 -17.60 21.07
CA CYS A 139 15.72 -16.59 20.74
C CYS A 139 15.60 -15.32 21.59
N GLN A 140 15.03 -15.42 22.80
CA GLN A 140 14.78 -14.27 23.66
C GLN A 140 16.11 -13.68 24.15
N SER A 141 16.44 -12.47 23.66
CA SER A 141 17.47 -11.65 24.27
C SER A 141 17.02 -11.21 25.67
N LYS A 142 17.85 -11.41 26.70
CA LYS A 142 17.58 -11.09 28.12
C LYS A 142 17.36 -9.60 28.42
N THR A 143 17.33 -8.74 27.41
CA THR A 143 17.23 -7.28 27.54
C THR A 143 16.21 -6.77 26.51
N ASN A 144 15.32 -5.84 26.91
CA ASN A 144 14.44 -5.09 26.02
C ASN A 144 15.27 -4.37 24.94
N LYS A 145 15.45 -4.98 23.76
CA LYS A 145 16.22 -4.41 22.66
C LYS A 145 15.35 -4.25 21.42
N SER A 146 15.73 -3.25 20.64
CA SER A 146 15.10 -2.82 19.39
C SER A 146 14.87 -3.98 18.42
N LYS A 147 13.79 -3.89 17.63
CA LYS A 147 13.42 -4.87 16.58
C LYS A 147 14.58 -5.22 15.65
N LYS A 148 15.48 -4.26 15.36
CA LYS A 148 16.68 -4.49 14.54
C LYS A 148 17.62 -5.54 15.16
N THR A 149 17.89 -5.45 16.46
CA THR A 149 18.77 -6.39 17.18
C THR A 149 18.15 -7.79 17.24
N SER A 150 16.82 -7.89 17.41
CA SER A 150 16.14 -9.19 17.40
C SER A 150 16.21 -9.87 16.04
N ILE A 151 16.14 -9.10 14.93
CA ILE A 151 16.33 -9.64 13.58
C ILE A 151 17.75 -10.17 13.39
N GLU A 152 18.78 -9.43 13.84
CA GLU A 152 20.18 -9.88 13.73
C GLU A 152 20.45 -11.15 14.54
N ASN A 153 19.91 -11.25 15.76
CA ASN A 153 20.04 -12.46 16.58
C ASN A 153 19.41 -13.69 15.92
N LEU A 154 18.26 -13.52 15.25
CA LEU A 154 17.59 -14.61 14.54
C LEU A 154 18.35 -15.04 13.28
N LYS A 155 19.00 -14.10 12.59
CA LYS A 155 19.87 -14.43 11.44
C LYS A 155 21.06 -15.27 11.85
N ASN A 156 21.68 -14.97 12.99
CA ASN A 156 22.84 -15.71 13.49
C ASN A 156 22.51 -17.14 13.97
N LEU A 157 21.23 -17.53 13.98
CA LEU A 157 20.79 -18.88 14.32
C LEU A 157 20.62 -19.81 13.12
N THR A 158 20.64 -19.26 11.90
CA THR A 158 20.53 -20.00 10.63
C THR A 158 21.92 -20.13 10.00
#